data_AF-H3SAP6-F1
#
_entry.id   AF-H3SAP6-F1
#
_cell.length_a   1.000
_cell.length_b   1.000
_cell.length_c   1.000
_cell.angle_alpha   90.00
_cell.angle_beta   90.00
_cell.angle_gamma   90.00
#
_symmetry.space_group_name_H-M   'P 1'
#
loop_
_entity.id
_entity.type
_entity.pdbx_description
1 polymer ?
#
loop_
_entity_poly.entity_id
_entity_poly.type
_entity_poly.pdbx_seq_one_letter_code
_entity_poly.pdbx_strand_id
1 'polypeptide(L)'
;MKKRRYIYSMLAALFIAAMLFPQQAAQAAGVPKQAEGTKIVLDGYPLEFSAKPMIIQGTTMVPFRGIAEALGIEVKWDPKTKTIAAKQTTADGEKSVLLKLNQKSAKVDGQAVALSMAPLAKAGTTYIPLSFFGKQFGAKVSWNAAAKTVSIQSPPKKMYSMTYYAIASFKERHLLTQFDAAAFGWARLQEDSTITTSGKDFYWPEPAGEITPESIVDGAKQDGTSPYLMVFASDRKNELTNMLEDEALAAKAREDIIELAQDKGFSGIALDFEGLGLSGDIAKAKQDYNRFVAQLAKQAEAADLKLTLVLHPLNGAYQGYDYKALASEADDLIIMAYAYEDEKAPEPLHKVDEAIQLALKEVPRHKLILGLSMGSENSKSVSSVIGLAKRHNLKGTAIWRLGLIGEDTMAQVEKSIMPLK
;
A
#
# COMPACT_ATOMS: atom_id res chain seq x y z
N MET A 1 85.86 7.40 67.42
CA MET A 1 86.83 6.29 67.57
C MET A 1 86.14 4.97 67.30
N LYS A 2 86.78 4.13 66.49
CA LYS A 2 86.74 2.66 66.43
C LYS A 2 85.68 1.89 67.26
N LYS A 3 84.97 1.03 66.53
CA LYS A 3 84.77 -0.43 66.74
C LYS A 3 83.49 -0.94 67.45
N ARG A 4 82.79 -1.78 66.63
CA ARG A 4 82.18 -3.11 66.90
C ARG A 4 80.85 -3.14 67.68
N ARG A 5 79.71 -3.45 67.02
CA ARG A 5 79.15 -4.76 66.58
C ARG A 5 78.46 -5.52 67.73
N TYR A 6 77.12 -5.68 67.66
CA TYR A 6 76.26 -6.86 67.96
C TYR A 6 74.81 -6.48 67.55
N ILE A 7 74.19 -7.01 66.48
CA ILE A 7 73.55 -8.33 66.25
C ILE A 7 72.02 -8.32 66.57
N TYR A 8 71.23 -8.46 65.48
CA TYR A 8 69.84 -8.93 65.24
C TYR A 8 68.66 -8.28 66.01
N SER A 9 67.56 -7.88 65.36
CA SER A 9 66.52 -8.80 64.90
C SER A 9 65.50 -8.18 63.92
N MET A 10 65.39 -8.82 62.74
CA MET A 10 64.18 -9.30 62.03
C MET A 10 62.96 -8.38 61.69
N LEU A 11 62.56 -8.52 60.41
CA LEU A 11 61.22 -8.53 59.77
C LEU A 11 61.15 -7.54 58.58
N ALA A 12 61.36 -7.94 57.32
CA ALA A 12 60.63 -8.88 56.44
C ALA A 12 59.74 -8.13 55.45
N ALA A 13 60.07 -8.24 54.15
CA ALA A 13 59.17 -8.70 53.08
C ALA A 13 59.83 -8.50 51.71
N LEU A 14 60.00 -9.60 50.98
CA LEU A 14 60.54 -9.69 49.62
C LEU A 14 59.60 -9.08 48.57
N PHE A 15 60.16 -8.34 47.62
CA PHE A 15 59.58 -8.07 46.30
C PHE A 15 60.25 -9.00 45.28
N ILE A 16 59.48 -9.71 44.46
CA ILE A 16 59.98 -10.43 43.27
C ILE A 16 59.39 -9.74 42.04
N ALA A 17 60.30 -9.26 41.18
CA ALA A 17 60.01 -8.61 39.91
C ALA A 17 59.76 -9.66 38.80
N ALA A 18 58.74 -9.45 37.98
CA ALA A 18 58.48 -10.23 36.77
C ALA A 18 58.81 -9.41 35.52
N MET A 19 59.69 -9.95 34.67
CA MET A 19 60.09 -9.40 33.37
C MET A 19 58.97 -9.59 32.33
N LEU A 20 58.70 -8.53 31.56
CA LEU A 20 57.76 -8.50 30.45
C LEU A 20 58.42 -8.97 29.14
N PHE A 21 57.84 -9.98 28.49
CA PHE A 21 58.06 -10.26 27.07
C PHE A 21 56.82 -9.79 26.28
N PRO A 22 56.97 -9.13 25.12
CA PRO A 22 55.84 -8.72 24.29
C PRO A 22 55.29 -9.92 23.52
N GLN A 23 54.02 -10.26 23.77
CA GLN A 23 53.31 -11.32 23.09
C GLN A 23 52.70 -10.80 21.78
N GLN A 24 53.23 -11.26 20.64
CA GLN A 24 52.68 -10.98 19.31
C GLN A 24 51.38 -11.77 19.12
N ALA A 25 50.25 -11.06 19.02
CA ALA A 25 48.95 -11.66 18.75
C ALA A 25 48.79 -11.98 17.26
N ALA A 26 48.64 -13.25 16.92
CA ALA A 26 48.25 -13.70 15.59
C ALA A 26 46.81 -13.22 15.27
N GLN A 27 46.64 -12.53 14.14
CA GLN A 27 45.32 -12.17 13.61
C GLN A 27 44.61 -13.44 13.10
N ALA A 28 43.61 -13.89 13.86
CA ALA A 28 42.66 -14.88 13.41
C ALA A 28 41.80 -14.31 12.27
N ALA A 29 41.69 -15.07 11.18
CA ALA A 29 40.81 -14.78 10.06
C ALA A 29 39.37 -14.58 10.53
N GLY A 30 38.74 -13.49 10.06
CA GLY A 30 37.44 -13.01 10.52
C GLY A 30 36.33 -14.05 10.45
N VAL A 31 35.73 -14.34 11.60
CA VAL A 31 34.45 -15.05 11.71
C VAL A 31 33.35 -14.13 11.15
N PRO A 32 32.45 -14.60 10.28
CA PRO A 32 31.34 -13.78 9.78
C PRO A 32 30.41 -13.41 10.94
N LYS A 33 30.39 -12.13 11.30
CA LYS A 33 29.48 -11.56 12.29
C LYS A 33 28.06 -11.60 11.74
N GLN A 34 27.24 -12.51 12.27
CA GLN A 34 25.80 -12.49 12.01
C GLN A 34 25.25 -11.19 12.59
N ALA A 35 24.59 -10.38 11.76
CA ALA A 35 24.04 -9.11 12.20
C ALA A 35 22.72 -9.38 12.95
N GLU A 36 22.81 -9.76 14.22
CA GLU A 36 21.66 -9.81 15.12
C GLU A 36 20.95 -8.46 15.12
N GLY A 37 19.62 -8.51 14.94
CA GLY A 37 18.74 -7.33 14.90
C GLY A 37 18.56 -6.67 13.52
N THR A 38 18.98 -7.30 12.41
CA THR A 38 18.83 -6.68 11.08
C THR A 38 17.41 -6.81 10.52
N LYS A 39 16.82 -5.69 10.10
CA LYS A 39 15.45 -5.62 9.53
C LYS A 39 15.49 -5.36 8.02
N ILE A 40 14.47 -5.83 7.31
CA ILE A 40 14.21 -5.46 5.92
C ILE A 40 12.89 -4.71 5.90
N VAL A 41 12.87 -3.54 5.28
CA VAL A 41 11.68 -2.70 5.13
C VAL A 41 11.46 -2.49 3.65
N LEU A 42 10.27 -2.84 3.16
CA LEU A 42 9.85 -2.63 1.78
C LEU A 42 8.70 -1.63 1.77
N ASP A 43 8.90 -0.51 1.06
CA ASP A 43 7.92 0.59 0.99
C ASP A 43 7.41 0.96 2.40
N GLY A 44 8.33 1.21 3.34
CA GLY A 44 8.01 1.54 4.74
C GLY A 44 7.47 0.39 5.59
N TYR A 45 7.04 -0.74 4.99
CA TYR A 45 6.50 -1.88 5.72
C TYR A 45 7.60 -2.88 6.13
N PRO A 46 7.70 -3.29 7.41
CA PRO A 46 8.67 -4.27 7.85
C PRO A 46 8.34 -5.67 7.30
N LEU A 47 9.32 -6.31 6.67
CA LEU A 47 9.20 -7.67 6.19
C LEU A 47 9.81 -8.65 7.20
N GLU A 48 8.96 -9.52 7.74
CA GLU A 48 9.39 -10.59 8.62
C GLU A 48 9.89 -11.79 7.82
N PHE A 49 11.21 -11.95 7.82
CA PHE A 49 11.89 -13.09 7.22
C PHE A 49 12.59 -13.91 8.29
N SER A 50 12.54 -15.24 8.12
CA SER A 50 13.32 -16.20 8.92
C SER A 50 14.82 -15.99 8.73
N ALA A 51 15.24 -15.71 7.50
CA ALA A 51 16.61 -15.35 7.17
C ALA A 51 16.84 -13.83 7.28
N LYS A 52 17.92 -13.42 7.93
CA LYS A 52 18.31 -12.01 8.06
C LYS A 52 19.39 -11.63 7.04
N PRO A 53 19.47 -10.36 6.59
CA PRO A 53 20.60 -9.87 5.80
C PRO A 53 21.94 -10.07 6.51
N MET A 54 23.01 -10.15 5.73
CA MET A 54 24.36 -10.28 6.27
C MET A 54 25.34 -9.44 5.47
N ILE A 55 26.37 -8.93 6.12
CA ILE A 55 27.46 -8.22 5.45
C ILE A 55 28.64 -9.17 5.31
N ILE A 56 29.09 -9.39 4.08
CA ILE A 56 30.26 -10.21 3.77
C ILE A 56 31.22 -9.36 2.95
N GLN A 57 32.44 -9.16 3.45
CA GLN A 57 33.48 -8.38 2.76
C GLN A 57 32.97 -7.00 2.29
N GLY A 58 32.21 -6.30 3.13
CA GLY A 58 31.63 -4.99 2.81
C GLY A 58 30.41 -5.03 1.87
N THR A 59 29.98 -6.20 1.40
CA THR A 59 28.78 -6.36 0.57
C THR A 59 27.59 -6.78 1.43
N THR A 60 26.50 -6.00 1.39
CA THR A 60 25.22 -6.39 1.98
C THR A 60 24.54 -7.45 1.12
N MET A 61 24.36 -8.62 1.71
CA MET A 61 23.71 -9.79 1.13
C MET A 61 22.32 -9.95 1.72
N VAL A 62 21.32 -10.12 0.87
CA VAL A 62 19.92 -10.23 1.29
C VAL A 62 19.29 -11.55 0.87
N PRO A 63 18.34 -12.09 1.67
CA PRO A 63 17.53 -13.24 1.27
C PRO A 63 16.76 -12.91 0.00
N PHE A 64 17.08 -13.59 -1.10
CA PHE A 64 16.56 -13.18 -2.40
C PHE A 64 15.06 -13.45 -2.55
N ARG A 65 14.63 -14.67 -2.25
CA ARG A 65 13.26 -15.14 -2.51
C ARG A 65 12.21 -14.27 -1.81
N GLY A 66 12.38 -14.02 -0.50
CA GLY A 66 11.38 -13.26 0.26
C GLY A 66 11.18 -11.83 -0.23
N ILE A 67 12.25 -11.17 -0.66
CA ILE A 67 12.15 -9.81 -1.22
C ILE A 67 11.57 -9.86 -2.64
N ALA A 68 12.00 -10.83 -3.45
CA ALA A 68 11.51 -11.01 -4.81
C ALA A 68 9.99 -11.28 -4.83
N GLU A 69 9.51 -12.20 -4.00
CA GLU A 69 8.08 -12.51 -3.86
C GLU A 69 7.27 -11.28 -3.42
N ALA A 70 7.79 -10.49 -2.48
CA ALA A 70 7.14 -9.26 -2.03
C ALA A 70 7.05 -8.16 -3.12
N LEU A 71 7.91 -8.23 -4.15
CA LEU A 71 7.86 -7.39 -5.34
C LEU A 71 7.10 -8.02 -6.52
N GLY A 72 6.45 -9.17 -6.31
CA GLY A 72 5.74 -9.90 -7.38
C GLY A 72 6.68 -10.52 -8.42
N ILE A 73 7.93 -10.79 -8.05
CA ILE A 73 8.92 -11.45 -8.91
C ILE A 73 8.83 -12.96 -8.66
N GLU A 74 8.56 -13.72 -9.72
CA GLU A 74 8.57 -15.19 -9.65
C GLU A 74 10.02 -15.68 -9.52
N VAL A 75 10.28 -16.56 -8.54
CA VAL A 75 11.60 -17.16 -8.32
C VAL A 75 11.55 -18.68 -8.40
N LYS A 76 12.29 -19.25 -9.34
CA LYS A 76 12.50 -20.69 -9.51
C LYS A 76 13.93 -21.08 -9.17
N TRP A 77 14.09 -22.22 -8.50
CA TRP A 77 15.38 -22.79 -8.14
C TRP A 77 15.58 -24.13 -8.84
N ASP A 78 16.69 -24.28 -9.55
CA ASP A 78 17.16 -25.56 -10.11
C ASP A 78 18.32 -26.09 -9.26
N PRO A 79 18.12 -27.17 -8.49
CA PRO A 79 19.18 -27.76 -7.67
C PRO A 79 20.27 -28.47 -8.48
N LYS A 80 19.96 -28.98 -9.69
CA LYS A 80 20.92 -29.71 -10.55
C LYS A 80 21.97 -28.76 -11.09
N THR A 81 21.53 -27.62 -11.60
CA THR A 81 22.43 -26.61 -12.17
C THR A 81 22.89 -25.56 -11.16
N LYS A 82 22.31 -25.59 -9.95
CA LYS A 82 22.48 -24.60 -8.89
C LYS A 82 22.12 -23.18 -9.36
N THR A 83 21.01 -23.07 -10.08
CA THR A 83 20.57 -21.85 -10.76
C THR A 83 19.31 -21.29 -10.13
N ILE A 84 19.30 -19.97 -9.89
CA ILE A 84 18.11 -19.20 -9.54
C ILE A 84 17.64 -18.49 -10.81
N ALA A 85 16.41 -18.74 -11.23
CA ALA A 85 15.73 -18.00 -12.27
C ALA A 85 14.69 -17.06 -11.63
N ALA A 86 14.77 -15.78 -11.94
CA ALA A 86 13.82 -14.79 -11.49
C ALA A 86 13.18 -14.09 -12.69
N LYS A 87 11.86 -14.00 -12.68
CA LYS A 87 11.08 -13.40 -13.75
C LYS A 87 10.11 -12.39 -13.17
N GLN A 88 10.09 -11.20 -13.76
CA GLN A 88 9.09 -10.18 -13.46
C GLN A 88 8.39 -9.83 -14.76
N THR A 89 7.07 -9.99 -14.79
CA THR A 89 6.25 -9.51 -15.92
C THR A 89 5.59 -8.21 -15.49
N THR A 90 5.82 -7.13 -16.23
CA THR A 90 5.15 -5.86 -16.06
C THR A 90 4.40 -5.51 -17.35
N ALA A 91 3.62 -4.42 -17.33
CA ALA A 91 2.98 -3.90 -18.53
C ALA A 91 3.99 -3.49 -19.63
N ASP A 92 5.25 -3.23 -19.26
CA ASP A 92 6.29 -2.77 -20.18
C ASP A 92 7.19 -3.92 -20.70
N GLY A 93 6.94 -5.16 -20.25
CA GLY A 93 7.64 -6.35 -20.74
C GLY A 93 8.01 -7.36 -19.64
N GLU A 94 8.78 -8.39 -20.03
CA GLU A 94 9.33 -9.37 -19.10
C GLU A 94 10.80 -9.04 -18.80
N LYS A 95 11.16 -9.04 -17.51
CA LYS A 95 12.53 -8.99 -17.02
C LYS A 95 12.95 -10.39 -16.55
N SER A 96 14.04 -10.92 -17.08
CA SER A 96 14.56 -12.24 -16.71
C SER A 96 15.97 -12.16 -16.15
N VAL A 97 16.18 -12.73 -14.96
CA VAL A 97 17.48 -12.81 -14.29
C VAL A 97 17.82 -14.26 -13.97
N LEU A 98 18.99 -14.72 -14.43
CA LEU A 98 19.55 -16.02 -14.10
C LEU A 98 20.84 -15.84 -13.29
N LEU A 99 20.83 -16.39 -12.08
CA LEU A 99 21.95 -16.39 -11.15
C LEU A 99 22.42 -17.82 -10.92
N LYS A 100 23.72 -18.03 -10.76
CA LYS A 100 24.29 -19.33 -10.40
C LYS A 100 25.08 -19.20 -9.11
N LEU A 101 24.89 -20.14 -8.19
CA LEU A 101 25.64 -20.13 -6.94
C LEU A 101 27.14 -20.14 -7.19
N ASN A 102 27.88 -19.39 -6.36
CA ASN A 102 29.33 -19.27 -6.39
C ASN A 102 29.92 -18.70 -7.69
N GLN A 103 29.11 -18.10 -8.55
CA GLN A 103 29.57 -17.38 -9.75
C GLN A 103 29.40 -15.86 -9.58
N LYS A 104 30.42 -15.09 -9.94
CA LYS A 104 30.39 -13.61 -9.92
C LYS A 104 29.79 -13.00 -11.19
N SER A 105 28.98 -13.77 -11.92
CA SER A 105 28.31 -13.34 -13.14
C SER A 105 26.86 -13.86 -13.12
N ALA A 106 25.94 -13.03 -13.57
CA ALA A 106 24.54 -13.34 -13.81
C ALA A 106 24.23 -13.17 -15.30
N LYS A 107 23.12 -13.75 -15.77
CA LYS A 107 22.52 -13.36 -17.05
C LYS A 107 21.28 -12.52 -16.80
N VAL A 108 21.19 -11.36 -17.42
CA VAL A 108 20.02 -10.47 -17.37
C VAL A 108 19.55 -10.30 -18.80
N ASP A 109 18.33 -10.75 -19.10
CA ASP A 109 17.76 -10.75 -20.46
C ASP A 109 18.72 -11.38 -21.49
N GLY A 110 19.38 -12.47 -21.07
CA GLY A 110 20.38 -13.20 -21.87
C GLY A 110 21.80 -12.63 -21.83
N GLN A 111 22.00 -11.37 -21.41
CA GLN A 111 23.30 -10.71 -21.37
C GLN A 111 24.05 -10.94 -20.06
N ALA A 112 25.37 -11.13 -20.12
CA ALA A 112 26.19 -11.34 -18.92
C ALA A 112 26.38 -10.03 -18.14
N VAL A 113 26.15 -10.08 -16.82
CA VAL A 113 26.31 -8.94 -15.89
C VAL A 113 27.16 -9.37 -14.71
N ALA A 114 28.21 -8.60 -14.41
CA ALA A 114 29.09 -8.85 -13.28
C ALA A 114 28.39 -8.60 -11.93
N LEU A 115 28.72 -9.41 -10.93
CA LEU A 115 28.25 -9.29 -9.56
C LEU A 115 29.38 -8.84 -8.65
N SER A 116 29.09 -7.93 -7.71
CA SER A 116 30.05 -7.52 -6.68
C SER A 116 30.47 -8.71 -5.80
N MET A 117 29.55 -9.64 -5.56
CA MET A 117 29.79 -10.88 -4.86
C MET A 117 28.94 -12.01 -5.46
N ALA A 118 29.46 -13.23 -5.41
CA ALA A 118 28.74 -14.38 -5.91
C ALA A 118 27.50 -14.68 -5.04
N PRO A 119 26.37 -15.11 -5.63
CA PRO A 119 25.25 -15.66 -4.88
C PRO A 119 25.71 -16.87 -4.07
N LEU A 120 25.22 -17.00 -2.84
CA LEU A 120 25.58 -18.11 -1.96
C LEU A 120 24.33 -18.69 -1.30
N ALA A 121 24.41 -19.97 -0.97
CA ALA A 121 23.41 -20.62 -0.14
C ALA A 121 23.94 -20.77 1.29
N LYS A 122 23.16 -20.36 2.29
CA LYS A 122 23.47 -20.54 3.71
C LYS A 122 22.20 -20.93 4.45
N ALA A 123 22.24 -22.03 5.19
CA ALA A 123 21.11 -22.57 5.96
C ALA A 123 19.80 -22.64 5.15
N GLY A 124 19.86 -23.18 3.93
CA GLY A 124 18.70 -23.31 3.04
C GLY A 124 18.23 -22.02 2.36
N THR A 125 18.84 -20.86 2.65
CA THR A 125 18.49 -19.57 2.04
C THR A 125 19.52 -19.16 1.00
N THR A 126 19.05 -18.68 -0.15
CA THR A 126 19.91 -18.05 -1.16
C THR A 126 20.03 -16.55 -0.89
N TYR A 127 21.28 -16.09 -0.87
CA TYR A 127 21.66 -14.70 -0.66
C TYR A 127 22.25 -14.11 -1.93
N ILE A 128 21.86 -12.87 -2.24
CA ILE A 128 22.42 -12.11 -3.38
C ILE A 128 22.85 -10.71 -2.93
N PRO A 129 23.74 -10.03 -3.67
CA PRO A 129 24.08 -8.63 -3.40
C PRO A 129 22.85 -7.72 -3.53
N LEU A 130 22.59 -6.92 -2.50
CA LEU A 130 21.47 -5.99 -2.46
C LEU A 130 21.51 -4.97 -3.62
N SER A 131 22.70 -4.47 -3.96
CA SER A 131 22.89 -3.50 -5.05
C SER A 131 22.54 -4.09 -6.41
N PHE A 132 22.87 -5.38 -6.64
CA PHE A 132 22.48 -6.06 -7.87
C PHE A 132 20.96 -6.17 -7.96
N PHE A 133 20.31 -6.60 -6.87
CA PHE A 133 18.85 -6.69 -6.80
C PHE A 133 18.17 -5.37 -7.14
N GLY A 134 18.55 -4.29 -6.44
CA GLY A 134 17.96 -2.96 -6.68
C GLY A 134 18.13 -2.49 -8.12
N LYS A 135 19.33 -2.67 -8.69
CA LYS A 135 19.62 -2.29 -10.08
C LYS A 135 18.78 -3.06 -11.10
N GLN A 136 18.60 -4.38 -10.93
CA GLN A 136 17.92 -5.18 -11.95
C GLN A 136 16.39 -5.02 -11.95
N PHE A 137 15.80 -4.74 -10.79
CA PHE A 137 14.34 -4.66 -10.62
C PHE A 137 13.84 -3.24 -10.37
N GLY A 138 14.67 -2.22 -10.63
CA GLY A 138 14.31 -0.80 -10.49
C GLY A 138 14.04 -0.34 -9.06
N ALA A 139 14.37 -1.15 -8.06
CA ALA A 139 14.13 -0.83 -6.66
C ALA A 139 15.28 0.03 -6.10
N LYS A 140 14.93 1.11 -5.40
CA LYS A 140 15.94 1.89 -4.65
C LYS A 140 16.24 1.15 -3.36
N VAL A 141 17.51 0.90 -3.10
CA VAL A 141 17.95 0.13 -1.93
C VAL A 141 18.94 0.94 -1.11
N SER A 142 18.82 0.89 0.21
CA SER A 142 19.75 1.53 1.13
C SER A 142 19.98 0.67 2.37
N TRP A 143 21.13 0.89 3.01
CA TRP A 143 21.50 0.28 4.27
C TRP A 143 21.68 1.36 5.32
N ASN A 144 20.94 1.27 6.42
CA ASN A 144 21.14 2.10 7.61
C ASN A 144 21.90 1.28 8.66
N ALA A 145 23.17 1.63 8.89
CA ALA A 145 24.01 0.90 9.83
C ALA A 145 23.59 1.09 11.30
N ALA A 146 23.09 2.27 11.67
CA ALA A 146 22.68 2.57 13.05
C ALA A 146 21.40 1.81 13.43
N ALA A 147 20.41 1.80 12.53
CA ALA A 147 19.16 1.08 12.70
C ALA A 147 19.28 -0.42 12.35
N LYS A 148 20.39 -0.84 11.74
CA LYS A 148 20.56 -2.16 11.13
C LYS A 148 19.39 -2.50 10.19
N THR A 149 19.06 -1.60 9.27
CA THR A 149 17.90 -1.75 8.39
C THR A 149 18.31 -1.70 6.92
N VAL A 150 17.89 -2.71 6.16
CA VAL A 150 17.82 -2.62 4.70
C VAL A 150 16.48 -1.99 4.33
N SER A 151 16.52 -0.83 3.67
CA SER A 151 15.31 -0.21 3.11
C SER A 151 15.26 -0.43 1.61
N ILE A 152 14.09 -0.79 1.12
CA ILE A 152 13.80 -1.07 -0.28
C ILE A 152 12.56 -0.24 -0.64
N GLN A 153 12.70 0.60 -1.66
CA GLN A 153 11.56 1.27 -2.29
C GLN A 153 11.33 0.61 -3.64
N SER A 154 10.16 0.02 -3.83
CA SER A 154 9.76 -0.56 -5.11
C SER A 154 9.60 0.53 -6.17
N PRO A 155 9.80 0.21 -7.46
CA PRO A 155 9.58 1.17 -8.54
C PRO A 155 8.10 1.62 -8.62
N PRO A 156 7.81 2.71 -9.37
CA PRO A 156 6.44 3.02 -9.76
C PRO A 156 5.79 1.81 -10.44
N LYS A 157 4.50 1.58 -10.18
CA LYS A 157 3.74 0.48 -10.79
C LYS A 157 2.55 1.03 -11.57
N LYS A 158 2.31 0.50 -12.77
CA LYS A 158 1.05 0.74 -13.48
C LYS A 158 -0.10 0.12 -12.70
N MET A 159 -1.04 0.94 -12.23
CA MET A 159 -2.21 0.48 -11.49
C MET A 159 -3.32 1.53 -11.55
N TYR A 160 -4.55 1.08 -11.39
CA TYR A 160 -5.70 1.97 -11.40
C TYR A 160 -5.60 2.98 -10.25
N SER A 161 -5.89 4.23 -10.55
CA SER A 161 -5.86 5.33 -9.58
C SER A 161 -7.14 6.14 -9.65
N MET A 162 -7.85 6.19 -8.53
CA MET A 162 -9.00 7.05 -8.34
C MET A 162 -8.66 8.14 -7.32
N THR A 163 -9.25 9.32 -7.47
CA THR A 163 -9.27 10.35 -6.44
C THR A 163 -10.70 10.77 -6.11
N TYR A 164 -10.90 11.45 -4.99
CA TYR A 164 -12.17 12.07 -4.65
C TYR A 164 -12.09 13.59 -4.88
N TYR A 165 -13.07 14.13 -5.58
CA TYR A 165 -13.23 15.54 -5.85
C TYR A 165 -14.46 16.05 -5.10
N ALA A 166 -14.24 16.80 -4.03
CA ALA A 166 -15.30 17.40 -3.23
C ALA A 166 -15.32 18.93 -3.43
N ILE A 167 -16.23 19.61 -2.74
CA ILE A 167 -16.44 21.06 -2.86
C ILE A 167 -15.14 21.88 -2.72
N ALA A 168 -14.33 21.58 -1.70
CA ALA A 168 -13.08 22.32 -1.45
C ALA A 168 -11.95 21.99 -2.45
N SER A 169 -12.15 21.04 -3.37
CA SER A 169 -11.14 20.58 -4.33
C SER A 169 -11.00 21.50 -5.55
N PHE A 170 -11.81 22.56 -5.68
CA PHE A 170 -11.87 23.40 -6.89
C PHE A 170 -10.50 23.95 -7.37
N LYS A 171 -9.64 24.34 -6.42
CA LYS A 171 -8.29 24.84 -6.73
C LYS A 171 -7.36 23.76 -7.30
N GLU A 172 -7.64 22.50 -7.00
CA GLU A 172 -6.85 21.34 -7.41
C GLU A 172 -7.45 20.60 -8.62
N ARG A 173 -8.44 21.16 -9.32
CA ARG A 173 -9.05 20.53 -10.51
C ARG A 173 -8.05 20.12 -11.60
N HIS A 174 -6.93 20.83 -11.72
CA HIS A 174 -5.87 20.50 -12.67
C HIS A 174 -5.22 19.12 -12.37
N LEU A 175 -5.28 18.65 -11.12
CA LEU A 175 -4.77 17.34 -10.71
C LEU A 175 -5.67 16.19 -11.17
N LEU A 176 -6.91 16.44 -11.60
CA LEU A 176 -7.79 15.38 -12.14
C LEU A 176 -7.12 14.60 -13.26
N THR A 177 -6.32 15.28 -14.10
CA THR A 177 -5.55 14.71 -15.20
C THR A 177 -4.51 13.66 -14.75
N GLN A 178 -4.15 13.62 -13.47
CA GLN A 178 -3.16 12.68 -12.93
C GLN A 178 -3.77 11.33 -12.50
N PHE A 179 -5.08 11.16 -12.57
CA PHE A 179 -5.79 9.95 -12.13
C PHE A 179 -6.53 9.28 -13.30
N ASP A 180 -6.79 7.98 -13.17
CA ASP A 180 -7.65 7.23 -14.12
C ASP A 180 -9.13 7.56 -13.93
N ALA A 181 -9.53 7.87 -12.70
CA ALA A 181 -10.90 8.24 -12.36
C ALA A 181 -10.98 9.26 -11.22
N ALA A 182 -12.11 9.96 -11.14
CA ALA A 182 -12.42 10.85 -10.04
C ALA A 182 -13.88 10.68 -9.59
N ALA A 183 -14.09 10.50 -8.29
CA ALA A 183 -15.41 10.42 -7.66
C ALA A 183 -15.83 11.80 -7.14
N PHE A 184 -16.92 12.36 -7.69
CA PHE A 184 -17.39 13.72 -7.41
C PHE A 184 -18.44 13.73 -6.30
N GLY A 185 -18.05 14.19 -5.12
CA GLY A 185 -18.86 14.22 -3.90
C GLY A 185 -19.85 15.38 -3.86
N TRP A 186 -20.84 15.36 -4.76
CA TRP A 186 -21.83 16.44 -4.93
C TRP A 186 -23.28 15.99 -4.70
N ALA A 187 -23.51 14.71 -4.44
CA ALA A 187 -24.82 14.15 -4.14
C ALA A 187 -24.79 13.36 -2.83
N ARG A 188 -25.93 13.32 -2.14
CA ARG A 188 -26.12 12.51 -0.93
C ARG A 188 -27.54 12.00 -0.78
N LEU A 189 -27.69 10.93 0.00
CA LEU A 189 -28.97 10.57 0.62
C LEU A 189 -29.22 11.45 1.84
N GLN A 190 -30.45 11.93 1.99
CA GLN A 190 -30.91 12.70 3.15
C GLN A 190 -31.58 11.80 4.19
N GLU A 191 -31.87 12.39 5.36
CA GLU A 191 -32.57 11.71 6.45
C GLU A 191 -33.99 11.23 6.06
N ASP A 192 -34.60 11.87 5.07
CA ASP A 192 -35.90 11.50 4.50
C ASP A 192 -35.81 10.46 3.36
N SER A 193 -34.64 9.82 3.19
CA SER A 193 -34.38 8.80 2.16
C SER A 193 -34.45 9.31 0.71
N THR A 194 -34.35 10.63 0.49
CA THR A 194 -34.27 11.21 -0.86
C THR A 194 -32.83 11.54 -1.27
N ILE A 195 -32.54 11.45 -2.58
CA ILE A 195 -31.27 11.93 -3.14
C ILE A 195 -31.34 13.44 -3.30
N THR A 196 -30.30 14.14 -2.86
CA THR A 196 -30.19 15.60 -3.01
C THR A 196 -28.82 16.00 -3.55
N THR A 197 -28.82 17.09 -4.30
CA THR A 197 -27.64 17.86 -4.68
C THR A 197 -27.65 19.25 -4.05
N SER A 198 -28.46 19.45 -3.02
CA SER A 198 -28.57 20.69 -2.26
C SER A 198 -28.28 20.40 -0.79
N GLY A 199 -27.32 21.11 -0.21
CA GLY A 199 -26.90 20.85 1.15
C GLY A 199 -25.70 21.68 1.57
N LYS A 200 -25.27 21.50 2.81
CA LYS A 200 -24.11 22.21 3.36
C LYS A 200 -22.78 21.58 2.92
N ASP A 201 -22.70 20.25 3.00
CA ASP A 201 -21.44 19.52 2.85
C ASP A 201 -21.35 18.80 1.48
N PHE A 202 -22.51 18.45 0.90
CA PHE A 202 -22.65 17.85 -0.43
C PHE A 202 -23.68 18.65 -1.20
N TYR A 203 -23.25 19.26 -2.30
CA TYR A 203 -24.12 20.04 -3.17
C TYR A 203 -23.55 20.14 -4.58
N TRP A 204 -24.42 20.42 -5.56
CA TRP A 204 -24.00 20.77 -6.92
C TRP A 204 -23.34 22.15 -6.90
N PRO A 205 -22.05 22.30 -7.26
CA PRO A 205 -21.38 23.58 -7.15
C PRO A 205 -21.99 24.63 -8.07
N GLU A 206 -21.93 25.90 -7.67
CA GLU A 206 -22.24 27.00 -8.58
C GLU A 206 -21.08 27.22 -9.57
N PRO A 207 -21.36 27.68 -10.80
CA PRO A 207 -20.32 28.07 -11.75
C PRO A 207 -19.36 29.14 -11.21
N ALA A 208 -18.07 28.99 -11.52
CA ALA A 208 -17.04 29.95 -11.21
C ALA A 208 -16.62 30.69 -12.50
N GLY A 209 -17.39 31.70 -12.88
CA GLY A 209 -17.27 32.35 -14.19
C GLY A 209 -17.67 31.37 -15.29
N GLU A 210 -16.79 31.17 -16.28
CA GLU A 210 -17.03 30.24 -17.39
C GLU A 210 -16.82 28.76 -17.01
N ILE A 211 -16.30 28.47 -15.82
CA ILE A 211 -16.06 27.09 -15.36
C ILE A 211 -17.32 26.62 -14.62
N THR A 212 -18.11 25.77 -15.28
CA THR A 212 -19.28 25.11 -14.69
C THR A 212 -18.92 23.73 -14.12
N PRO A 213 -19.72 23.15 -13.20
CA PRO A 213 -19.54 21.76 -12.76
C PRO A 213 -19.50 20.77 -13.92
N GLU A 214 -20.38 20.93 -14.90
CA GLU A 214 -20.46 20.09 -16.10
C GLU A 214 -19.18 20.21 -16.93
N SER A 215 -18.63 21.41 -17.10
CA SER A 215 -17.36 21.60 -17.80
C SER A 215 -16.18 20.89 -17.12
N ILE A 216 -16.23 20.72 -15.79
CA ILE A 216 -15.19 19.98 -15.04
C ILE A 216 -15.36 18.48 -15.28
N VAL A 217 -16.59 17.97 -15.25
CA VAL A 217 -16.92 16.56 -15.52
C VAL A 217 -16.52 16.19 -16.97
N ASP A 218 -16.93 17.00 -17.94
CA ASP A 218 -16.61 16.80 -19.35
C ASP A 218 -15.11 16.94 -19.62
N GLY A 219 -14.45 17.93 -19.01
CA GLY A 219 -13.01 18.13 -19.12
C GLY A 219 -12.22 16.94 -18.58
N ALA A 220 -12.60 16.40 -17.41
CA ALA A 220 -11.99 15.20 -16.86
C ALA A 220 -12.10 14.03 -17.85
N LYS A 221 -13.29 13.81 -18.43
CA LYS A 221 -13.52 12.74 -19.41
C LYS A 221 -12.66 12.92 -20.68
N GLN A 222 -12.56 14.15 -21.19
CA GLN A 222 -11.72 14.48 -22.36
C GLN A 222 -10.22 14.25 -22.08
N ASP A 223 -9.78 14.51 -20.85
CA ASP A 223 -8.39 14.29 -20.40
C ASP A 223 -8.11 12.83 -19.96
N GLY A 224 -9.03 11.90 -20.26
CA GLY A 224 -8.92 10.48 -19.98
C GLY A 224 -9.16 10.10 -18.51
N THR A 225 -9.63 11.02 -17.67
CA THR A 225 -10.05 10.74 -16.29
C THR A 225 -11.54 10.44 -16.26
N SER A 226 -11.92 9.21 -15.95
CA SER A 226 -13.33 8.82 -15.89
C SER A 226 -14.05 9.50 -14.71
N PRO A 227 -15.06 10.35 -14.93
CA PRO A 227 -15.79 10.99 -13.83
C PRO A 227 -16.86 10.02 -13.28
N TYR A 228 -16.92 9.89 -11.96
CA TYR A 228 -17.93 9.10 -11.24
C TYR A 228 -18.80 10.02 -10.39
N LEU A 229 -20.12 9.84 -10.44
CA LEU A 229 -21.03 10.45 -9.47
C LEU A 229 -20.84 9.76 -8.13
N MET A 230 -20.34 10.47 -7.12
CA MET A 230 -20.31 9.94 -5.76
C MET A 230 -21.61 10.28 -5.04
N VAL A 231 -22.25 9.27 -4.46
CA VAL A 231 -23.47 9.42 -3.67
C VAL A 231 -23.17 8.99 -2.25
N PHE A 232 -23.09 9.96 -1.34
CA PHE A 232 -22.78 9.72 0.06
C PHE A 232 -24.03 9.46 0.90
N ALA A 233 -23.94 8.58 1.88
CA ALA A 233 -24.92 8.45 2.94
C ALA A 233 -24.26 7.91 4.22
N SER A 234 -24.81 8.24 5.39
CA SER A 234 -24.29 7.73 6.67
C SER A 234 -25.45 7.23 7.51
N ASP A 235 -25.47 5.97 7.92
CA ASP A 235 -26.59 5.37 8.63
C ASP A 235 -26.64 5.72 10.13
N ARG A 236 -26.37 6.98 10.50
CA ARG A 236 -26.33 7.41 11.91
C ARG A 236 -27.71 7.60 12.52
N LYS A 237 -28.71 7.88 11.69
CA LYS A 237 -30.11 8.10 12.06
C LYS A 237 -31.05 7.12 11.35
N ASN A 238 -30.52 5.97 10.92
CA ASN A 238 -31.22 4.93 10.17
C ASN A 238 -31.68 5.39 8.78
N GLU A 239 -31.14 6.47 8.20
CA GLU A 239 -31.57 6.95 6.88
C GLU A 239 -31.31 5.94 5.76
N LEU A 240 -30.20 5.19 5.84
CA LEU A 240 -29.93 4.12 4.89
C LEU A 240 -30.78 2.90 5.20
N THR A 241 -30.86 2.51 6.47
CA THR A 241 -31.69 1.38 6.89
C THR A 241 -33.14 1.59 6.43
N ASN A 242 -33.75 2.74 6.71
CA ASN A 242 -35.13 3.05 6.31
C ASN A 242 -35.30 2.98 4.78
N MET A 243 -34.37 3.55 4.01
CA MET A 243 -34.40 3.51 2.55
C MET A 243 -34.29 2.08 2.01
N LEU A 244 -33.41 1.26 2.59
CA LEU A 244 -33.15 -0.11 2.14
C LEU A 244 -34.28 -1.09 2.49
N GLU A 245 -35.00 -0.86 3.59
CA GLU A 245 -36.11 -1.70 4.05
C GLU A 245 -37.42 -1.45 3.28
N ASP A 246 -37.60 -0.28 2.69
CA ASP A 246 -38.76 0.08 1.88
C ASP A 246 -38.42 0.00 0.37
N GLU A 247 -39.00 -0.96 -0.34
CA GLU A 247 -38.67 -1.16 -1.76
C GLU A 247 -39.10 0.03 -2.65
N ALA A 248 -40.10 0.82 -2.27
CA ALA A 248 -40.48 2.00 -3.04
C ALA A 248 -39.43 3.11 -2.89
N LEU A 249 -38.93 3.34 -1.66
CA LEU A 249 -37.83 4.28 -1.42
C LEU A 249 -36.54 3.80 -2.09
N ALA A 250 -36.21 2.52 -1.94
CA ALA A 250 -35.05 1.91 -2.59
C ALA A 250 -35.11 2.05 -4.12
N ALA A 251 -36.26 1.78 -4.73
CA ALA A 251 -36.44 1.94 -6.17
C ALA A 251 -36.28 3.38 -6.63
N LYS A 252 -36.90 4.34 -5.90
CA LYS A 252 -36.78 5.77 -6.20
C LYS A 252 -35.34 6.25 -6.09
N ALA A 253 -34.62 5.85 -5.04
CA ALA A 253 -33.23 6.24 -4.84
C ALA A 253 -32.33 5.72 -5.97
N ARG A 254 -32.52 4.46 -6.42
CA ARG A 254 -31.75 3.94 -7.57
C ARG A 254 -32.04 4.70 -8.86
N GLU A 255 -33.32 4.98 -9.14
CA GLU A 255 -33.74 5.79 -10.28
C GLU A 255 -33.08 7.18 -10.26
N ASP A 256 -33.14 7.89 -9.13
CA ASP A 256 -32.54 9.23 -8.98
C ASP A 256 -31.02 9.21 -9.20
N ILE A 257 -30.33 8.18 -8.70
CA ILE A 257 -28.88 8.03 -8.86
C ILE A 257 -28.53 7.84 -10.34
N ILE A 258 -29.27 6.98 -11.06
CA ILE A 258 -29.03 6.68 -12.48
C ILE A 258 -29.33 7.91 -13.34
N GLU A 259 -30.49 8.54 -13.15
CA GLU A 259 -30.89 9.73 -13.89
C GLU A 259 -29.89 10.87 -13.70
N LEU A 260 -29.48 11.13 -12.44
CA LEU A 260 -28.50 12.17 -12.16
C LEU A 260 -27.14 11.87 -12.80
N ALA A 261 -26.68 10.61 -12.75
CA ALA A 261 -25.42 10.22 -13.37
C ALA A 261 -25.44 10.43 -14.90
N GLN A 262 -26.53 10.03 -15.57
CA GLN A 262 -26.70 10.19 -17.02
C GLN A 262 -26.86 11.65 -17.43
N ASP A 263 -27.74 12.41 -16.76
CA ASP A 263 -28.01 13.83 -17.06
C ASP A 263 -26.74 14.69 -16.96
N LYS A 264 -25.86 14.35 -16.01
CA LYS A 264 -24.63 15.10 -15.73
C LYS A 264 -23.38 14.53 -16.41
N GLY A 265 -23.53 13.55 -17.30
CA GLY A 265 -22.44 13.05 -18.14
C GLY A 265 -21.39 12.20 -17.43
N PHE A 266 -21.70 11.66 -16.25
CA PHE A 266 -20.79 10.76 -15.55
C PHE A 266 -20.59 9.44 -16.29
N SER A 267 -19.45 8.80 -16.06
CA SER A 267 -19.09 7.48 -16.62
C SER A 267 -19.29 6.34 -15.63
N GLY A 268 -19.67 6.66 -14.40
CA GLY A 268 -19.95 5.68 -13.36
C GLY A 268 -20.50 6.30 -12.08
N ILE A 269 -20.76 5.43 -11.11
CA ILE A 269 -21.31 5.74 -9.80
C ILE A 269 -20.34 5.19 -8.76
N ALA A 270 -19.97 6.03 -7.80
CA ALA A 270 -19.26 5.64 -6.58
C ALA A 270 -20.25 5.71 -5.41
N LEU A 271 -20.73 4.54 -4.94
CA LEU A 271 -21.69 4.48 -3.85
C LEU A 271 -20.96 4.44 -2.51
N ASP A 272 -21.10 5.52 -1.72
CA ASP A 272 -20.43 5.70 -0.44
C ASP A 272 -21.45 5.69 0.70
N PHE A 273 -22.03 4.50 0.91
CA PHE A 273 -23.07 4.25 1.89
C PHE A 273 -22.44 3.67 3.16
N GLU A 274 -22.22 4.55 4.14
CA GLU A 274 -21.50 4.26 5.37
C GLU A 274 -22.44 3.95 6.54
N GLY A 275 -21.93 3.26 7.57
CA GLY A 275 -22.64 3.10 8.84
C GLY A 275 -23.44 1.80 9.03
N LEU A 276 -23.61 0.99 7.98
CA LEU A 276 -24.47 -0.19 8.05
C LEU A 276 -23.92 -1.28 8.98
N GLY A 277 -24.80 -1.86 9.80
CA GLY A 277 -24.48 -2.98 10.68
C GLY A 277 -23.53 -2.63 11.83
N LEU A 278 -23.57 -1.38 12.31
CA LEU A 278 -23.01 -1.00 13.62
C LEU A 278 -23.83 -1.60 14.78
N SER A 279 -25.14 -1.69 14.59
CA SER A 279 -26.11 -2.24 15.53
C SER A 279 -27.32 -2.80 14.76
N GLY A 280 -28.31 -3.35 15.46
CA GLY A 280 -29.50 -3.92 14.83
C GLY A 280 -29.27 -5.30 14.22
N ASP A 281 -30.12 -5.68 13.26
CA ASP A 281 -30.02 -6.97 12.55
C ASP A 281 -29.00 -6.88 11.40
N ILE A 282 -27.78 -7.32 11.70
CA ILE A 282 -26.66 -7.31 10.74
C ILE A 282 -26.93 -8.20 9.52
N ALA A 283 -27.63 -9.33 9.70
CA ALA A 283 -27.93 -10.23 8.60
C ALA A 283 -28.94 -9.59 7.63
N LYS A 284 -29.95 -8.92 8.20
CA LYS A 284 -30.91 -8.15 7.43
C LYS A 284 -30.27 -6.97 6.70
N ALA A 285 -29.42 -6.18 7.38
CA ALA A 285 -28.70 -5.07 6.76
C ALA A 285 -27.87 -5.53 5.54
N LYS A 286 -27.16 -6.65 5.66
CA LYS A 286 -26.45 -7.27 4.52
C LYS A 286 -27.40 -7.66 3.40
N GLN A 287 -28.49 -8.35 3.71
CA GLN A 287 -29.46 -8.80 2.72
C GLN A 287 -30.08 -7.63 1.94
N ASP A 288 -30.46 -6.57 2.64
CA ASP A 288 -31.11 -5.41 2.03
C ASP A 288 -30.13 -4.58 1.19
N TYR A 289 -28.91 -4.37 1.68
CA TYR A 289 -27.87 -3.69 0.90
C TYR A 289 -27.46 -4.48 -0.34
N ASN A 290 -27.32 -5.81 -0.22
CA ASN A 290 -27.04 -6.68 -1.36
C ASN A 290 -28.16 -6.61 -2.41
N ARG A 291 -29.44 -6.61 -2.00
CA ARG A 291 -30.58 -6.46 -2.92
C ARG A 291 -30.52 -5.13 -3.66
N PHE A 292 -30.32 -4.04 -2.92
CA PHE A 292 -30.22 -2.70 -3.50
C PHE A 292 -29.10 -2.61 -4.53
N VAL A 293 -27.89 -3.08 -4.18
CA VAL A 293 -26.73 -3.06 -5.05
C VAL A 293 -26.94 -3.93 -6.30
N ALA A 294 -27.49 -5.13 -6.16
CA ALA A 294 -27.76 -6.00 -7.32
C ALA A 294 -28.74 -5.36 -8.31
N GLN A 295 -29.76 -4.64 -7.82
CA GLN A 295 -30.70 -3.93 -8.67
C GLN A 295 -30.07 -2.68 -9.29
N LEU A 296 -29.26 -1.92 -8.53
CA LEU A 296 -28.56 -0.74 -9.02
C LEU A 296 -27.52 -1.12 -10.09
N ALA A 297 -26.78 -2.21 -9.89
CA ALA A 297 -25.78 -2.71 -10.84
C ALA A 297 -26.41 -2.99 -12.21
N LYS A 298 -27.58 -3.64 -12.24
CA LYS A 298 -28.32 -3.91 -13.49
C LYS A 298 -28.77 -2.62 -14.18
N GLN A 299 -29.23 -1.64 -13.42
CA GLN A 299 -29.63 -0.35 -13.97
C GLN A 299 -28.43 0.45 -14.48
N ALA A 300 -27.30 0.41 -13.76
CA ALA A 300 -26.05 1.04 -14.16
C ALA A 300 -25.51 0.41 -15.45
N GLU A 301 -25.50 -0.92 -15.56
CA GLU A 301 -25.11 -1.62 -16.80
C GLU A 301 -26.00 -1.23 -17.99
N ALA A 302 -27.32 -1.17 -17.79
CA ALA A 302 -28.26 -0.74 -18.82
C ALA A 302 -28.05 0.74 -19.25
N ALA A 303 -27.48 1.55 -18.36
CA ALA A 303 -27.15 2.95 -18.58
C ALA A 303 -25.70 3.18 -19.08
N ASP A 304 -24.92 2.13 -19.32
CA ASP A 304 -23.48 2.18 -19.64
C ASP A 304 -22.64 2.91 -18.55
N LEU A 305 -23.04 2.73 -17.29
CA LEU A 305 -22.38 3.28 -16.11
C LEU A 305 -21.65 2.18 -15.34
N LYS A 306 -20.43 2.47 -14.90
CA LYS A 306 -19.70 1.63 -13.94
C LYS A 306 -20.24 1.81 -12.53
N LEU A 307 -20.23 0.74 -11.73
CA LEU A 307 -20.59 0.79 -10.31
C LEU A 307 -19.40 0.41 -9.44
N THR A 308 -18.91 1.36 -8.64
CA THR A 308 -17.89 1.14 -7.60
C THR A 308 -18.52 1.35 -6.22
N LEU A 309 -18.27 0.43 -5.29
CA LEU A 309 -18.75 0.57 -3.91
C LEU A 309 -17.60 0.97 -2.99
N VAL A 310 -17.84 1.96 -2.13
CA VAL A 310 -16.91 2.41 -1.10
C VAL A 310 -17.35 1.81 0.24
N LEU A 311 -16.53 0.92 0.82
CA LEU A 311 -16.95 0.05 1.91
C LEU A 311 -16.06 0.21 3.15
N HIS A 312 -16.68 0.16 4.33
CA HIS A 312 -15.95 0.00 5.59
C HIS A 312 -15.14 -1.31 5.58
N PRO A 313 -13.90 -1.31 6.13
CA PRO A 313 -13.03 -2.47 6.07
C PRO A 313 -13.55 -3.58 6.97
N LEU A 314 -13.27 -4.84 6.60
CA LEU A 314 -13.76 -6.03 7.34
C LEU A 314 -13.21 -6.17 8.76
N ASN A 315 -12.12 -5.48 9.11
CA ASN A 315 -11.62 -5.36 10.48
C ASN A 315 -12.12 -4.08 11.20
N GLY A 316 -13.12 -3.39 10.63
CA GLY A 316 -13.82 -2.26 11.25
C GLY A 316 -15.02 -2.69 12.11
N ALA A 317 -15.68 -1.70 12.72
CA ALA A 317 -16.84 -1.92 13.57
C ALA A 317 -18.14 -2.23 12.80
N TYR A 318 -18.22 -1.80 11.54
CA TYR A 318 -19.42 -1.91 10.72
C TYR A 318 -19.47 -3.25 9.99
N GLN A 319 -20.47 -4.06 10.30
CA GLN A 319 -20.57 -5.43 9.80
C GLN A 319 -21.65 -5.61 8.72
N GLY A 320 -22.27 -4.54 8.23
CA GLY A 320 -23.39 -4.59 7.26
C GLY A 320 -23.01 -4.93 5.81
N TYR A 321 -21.75 -5.22 5.53
CA TYR A 321 -21.24 -5.37 4.16
C TYR A 321 -20.83 -6.82 3.87
N ASP A 322 -21.50 -7.46 2.91
CA ASP A 322 -21.12 -8.77 2.38
C ASP A 322 -20.20 -8.59 1.18
N TYR A 323 -18.89 -8.50 1.44
CA TYR A 323 -17.87 -8.28 0.41
C TYR A 323 -17.96 -9.26 -0.76
N LYS A 324 -18.29 -10.53 -0.49
CA LYS A 324 -18.34 -11.57 -1.52
C LYS A 324 -19.53 -11.38 -2.45
N ALA A 325 -20.72 -11.14 -1.89
CA ALA A 325 -21.92 -10.88 -2.68
C ALA A 325 -21.82 -9.54 -3.42
N LEU A 326 -21.37 -8.48 -2.75
CA LEU A 326 -21.21 -7.16 -3.37
C LEU A 326 -20.20 -7.18 -4.52
N ALA A 327 -19.13 -7.97 -4.40
CA ALA A 327 -18.16 -8.18 -5.46
C ALA A 327 -18.69 -8.99 -6.65
N SER A 328 -19.82 -9.69 -6.58
CA SER A 328 -20.42 -10.28 -7.79
C SER A 328 -21.20 -9.26 -8.62
N GLU A 329 -21.71 -8.21 -7.96
CA GLU A 329 -22.61 -7.24 -8.59
C GLU A 329 -21.88 -5.98 -9.09
N ALA A 330 -21.01 -5.38 -8.27
CA ALA A 330 -20.31 -4.13 -8.62
C ALA A 330 -19.06 -4.37 -9.46
N ASP A 331 -18.62 -3.39 -10.26
CA ASP A 331 -17.35 -3.48 -11.01
C ASP A 331 -16.14 -3.53 -10.06
N ASP A 332 -16.16 -2.73 -9.00
CA ASP A 332 -15.04 -2.57 -8.07
C ASP A 332 -15.50 -2.32 -6.64
N LEU A 333 -14.65 -2.71 -5.68
CA LEU A 333 -14.80 -2.37 -4.26
C LEU A 333 -13.58 -1.56 -3.79
N ILE A 334 -13.85 -0.40 -3.20
CA ILE A 334 -12.86 0.41 -2.48
C ILE A 334 -12.92 0.04 -1.00
N ILE A 335 -11.79 -0.37 -0.44
CA ILE A 335 -11.63 -0.65 0.98
C ILE A 335 -11.26 0.65 1.69
N MET A 336 -12.13 1.17 2.56
CA MET A 336 -11.83 2.33 3.41
C MET A 336 -10.91 1.95 4.58
N ALA A 337 -9.69 1.52 4.29
CA ALA A 337 -8.72 1.07 5.28
C ALA A 337 -8.02 2.26 5.99
N TYR A 338 -8.82 3.19 6.54
CA TYR A 338 -8.39 4.37 7.28
C TYR A 338 -9.40 4.71 8.38
N ALA A 339 -9.11 5.74 9.18
CA ALA A 339 -9.85 6.12 10.38
C ALA A 339 -9.86 5.01 11.45
N TYR A 340 -8.75 4.28 11.62
CA TYR A 340 -8.59 3.32 12.72
C TYR A 340 -8.34 3.99 14.09
N GLU A 341 -7.96 5.26 14.07
CA GLU A 341 -7.65 6.11 15.23
C GLU A 341 -8.35 7.47 15.08
N ASP A 342 -7.68 8.60 15.38
CA ASP A 342 -8.28 9.94 15.34
C ASP A 342 -7.96 10.76 14.09
N GLU A 343 -7.41 10.11 13.05
CA GLU A 343 -6.97 10.70 11.77
C GLU A 343 -5.98 11.87 11.92
N LYS A 344 -5.24 11.93 13.05
CA LYS A 344 -4.16 12.94 13.24
C LYS A 344 -2.77 12.41 12.93
N ALA A 345 -2.66 11.13 12.60
CA ALA A 345 -1.42 10.45 12.27
C ALA A 345 -1.65 9.44 11.14
N PRO A 346 -0.58 9.01 10.44
CA PRO A 346 -0.68 7.95 9.44
C PRO A 346 -1.30 6.68 10.00
N GLU A 347 -2.08 5.98 9.16
CA GLU A 347 -2.78 4.78 9.57
C GLU A 347 -1.79 3.67 9.97
N PRO A 348 -2.10 2.86 10.99
CA PRO A 348 -1.25 1.74 11.36
C PRO A 348 -1.18 0.72 10.21
N LEU A 349 -0.03 0.66 9.53
CA LEU A 349 0.12 -0.19 8.33
C LEU A 349 -0.26 -1.66 8.54
N HIS A 350 -0.11 -2.20 9.75
CA HIS A 350 -0.52 -3.57 10.05
C HIS A 350 -2.04 -3.77 10.02
N LYS A 351 -2.83 -2.76 10.42
CA LYS A 351 -4.30 -2.78 10.29
C LYS A 351 -4.74 -2.61 8.84
N VAL A 352 -4.05 -1.77 8.08
CA VAL A 352 -4.29 -1.62 6.63
C VAL A 352 -4.01 -2.95 5.91
N ASP A 353 -2.88 -3.59 6.22
CA ASP A 353 -2.50 -4.90 5.68
C ASP A 353 -3.50 -5.99 6.05
N GLU A 354 -3.97 -6.02 7.31
CA GLU A 354 -5.03 -6.93 7.77
C GLU A 354 -6.33 -6.75 6.98
N ALA A 355 -6.78 -5.51 6.77
CA ALA A 355 -7.99 -5.22 5.99
C ALA A 355 -7.88 -5.76 4.55
N ILE A 356 -6.72 -5.57 3.90
CA ILE A 356 -6.45 -6.12 2.57
C ILE A 356 -6.50 -7.65 2.60
N GLN A 357 -5.85 -8.29 3.58
CA GLN A 357 -5.83 -9.75 3.71
C GLN A 357 -7.23 -10.33 3.94
N LEU A 358 -8.08 -9.67 4.73
CA LEU A 358 -9.47 -10.08 4.92
C LEU A 358 -10.27 -9.95 3.63
N ALA A 359 -10.16 -8.81 2.93
CA ALA A 359 -10.86 -8.59 1.68
C ALA A 359 -10.44 -9.61 0.59
N LEU A 360 -9.16 -9.97 0.50
CA LEU A 360 -8.64 -10.95 -0.46
C LEU A 360 -9.15 -12.38 -0.25
N LYS A 361 -9.70 -12.71 0.92
CA LYS A 361 -10.37 -14.00 1.15
C LYS A 361 -11.72 -14.08 0.47
N GLU A 362 -12.39 -12.94 0.30
CA GLU A 362 -13.75 -12.84 -0.21
C GLU A 362 -13.80 -12.34 -1.67
N VAL A 363 -12.82 -11.53 -2.09
CA VAL A 363 -12.88 -10.75 -3.32
C VAL A 363 -11.61 -10.96 -4.16
N PRO A 364 -11.74 -11.19 -5.48
CA PRO A 364 -10.59 -11.23 -6.38
C PRO A 364 -9.80 -9.92 -6.35
N ARG A 365 -8.47 -10.02 -6.25
CA ARG A 365 -7.56 -8.85 -6.17
C ARG A 365 -7.75 -7.80 -7.28
N HIS A 366 -8.20 -8.22 -8.47
CA HIS A 366 -8.42 -7.33 -9.62
C HIS A 366 -9.70 -6.48 -9.52
N LYS A 367 -10.54 -6.69 -8.49
CA LYS A 367 -11.70 -5.84 -8.16
C LYS A 367 -11.48 -4.97 -6.92
N LEU A 368 -10.35 -5.14 -6.23
CA LEU A 368 -10.06 -4.44 -4.98
C LEU A 368 -9.20 -3.21 -5.22
N ILE A 369 -9.67 -2.08 -4.69
CA ILE A 369 -8.98 -0.80 -4.67
C ILE A 369 -8.75 -0.41 -3.22
N LEU A 370 -7.52 -0.04 -2.85
CA LEU A 370 -7.21 0.40 -1.49
C LEU A 370 -7.51 1.90 -1.33
N GLY A 371 -8.35 2.26 -0.37
CA GLY A 371 -8.59 3.65 0.01
C GLY A 371 -7.49 4.23 0.90
N LEU A 372 -7.14 5.50 0.70
CA LEU A 372 -6.16 6.25 1.49
C LEU A 372 -6.73 7.62 1.87
N SER A 373 -6.74 7.97 3.17
CA SER A 373 -7.15 9.29 3.65
C SER A 373 -5.95 10.23 3.75
N MET A 374 -6.02 11.39 3.08
CA MET A 374 -5.10 12.52 3.18
C MET A 374 -5.38 13.37 4.43
N GLY A 375 -6.42 13.03 5.22
CA GLY A 375 -6.53 13.47 6.60
C GLY A 375 -5.45 12.82 7.48
N SER A 376 -5.22 11.51 7.28
CA SER A 376 -4.23 10.72 8.03
C SER A 376 -2.84 10.73 7.39
N GLU A 377 -2.76 10.56 6.07
CA GLU A 377 -1.52 10.33 5.33
C GLU A 377 -0.85 11.62 4.85
N ASN A 378 0.47 11.56 4.64
CA ASN A 378 1.28 12.67 4.15
C ASN A 378 2.44 12.19 3.27
N SER A 379 3.29 13.11 2.82
CA SER A 379 4.45 12.84 1.96
C SER A 379 5.48 11.86 2.55
N LYS A 380 5.44 11.53 3.85
CA LYS A 380 6.32 10.52 4.46
C LYS A 380 5.69 9.14 4.54
N SER A 381 4.36 9.04 4.45
CA SER A 381 3.62 7.81 4.74
C SER A 381 2.84 7.26 3.54
N VAL A 382 2.37 8.11 2.62
CA VAL A 382 1.53 7.72 1.47
C VAL A 382 2.14 6.61 0.63
N SER A 383 3.45 6.66 0.35
CA SER A 383 4.15 5.64 -0.44
C SER A 383 4.14 4.27 0.24
N SER A 384 4.02 4.23 1.57
CA SER A 384 3.99 2.98 2.32
C SER A 384 2.65 2.28 2.21
N VAL A 385 1.56 3.06 2.24
CA VAL A 385 0.21 2.53 2.04
C VAL A 385 0.02 2.08 0.58
N ILE A 386 0.49 2.87 -0.39
CA ILE A 386 0.53 2.44 -1.80
C ILE A 386 1.38 1.17 -1.97
N GLY A 387 2.49 1.07 -1.23
CA GLY A 387 3.33 -0.12 -1.16
C GLY A 387 2.57 -1.41 -0.82
N LEU A 388 1.62 -1.34 0.12
CA LEU A 388 0.75 -2.47 0.46
C LEU A 388 -0.15 -2.88 -0.71
N ALA A 389 -0.77 -1.91 -1.40
CA ALA A 389 -1.58 -2.20 -2.59
C ALA A 389 -0.76 -2.87 -3.70
N LYS A 390 0.47 -2.39 -3.94
CA LYS A 390 1.40 -2.98 -4.92
C LYS A 390 1.76 -4.41 -4.56
N ARG A 391 2.13 -4.66 -3.29
CA ARG A 391 2.57 -5.96 -2.76
C ARG A 391 1.48 -7.02 -2.88
N HIS A 392 0.23 -6.65 -2.60
CA HIS A 392 -0.91 -7.56 -2.71
C HIS A 392 -1.44 -7.71 -4.14
N ASN A 393 -0.89 -6.94 -5.07
CA ASN A 393 -1.31 -6.91 -6.46
C ASN A 393 -2.80 -6.58 -6.60
N LEU A 394 -3.25 -5.58 -5.84
CA LEU A 394 -4.60 -5.03 -5.96
C LEU A 394 -4.78 -4.30 -7.30
N LYS A 395 -6.03 -4.06 -7.69
CA LYS A 395 -6.36 -3.29 -8.91
C LYS A 395 -5.73 -1.90 -8.88
N GLY A 396 -5.83 -1.23 -7.73
CA GLY A 396 -5.57 0.19 -7.65
C GLY A 396 -5.59 0.79 -6.25
N THR A 397 -5.55 2.12 -6.22
CA THR A 397 -5.75 2.93 -5.01
C THR A 397 -6.78 4.04 -5.24
N ALA A 398 -7.51 4.43 -4.19
CA ALA A 398 -8.43 5.57 -4.19
C ALA A 398 -7.97 6.58 -3.13
N ILE A 399 -7.64 7.81 -3.53
CA ILE A 399 -7.11 8.84 -2.63
C ILE A 399 -8.21 9.82 -2.22
N TRP A 400 -8.59 9.76 -0.93
CA TRP A 400 -9.49 10.71 -0.28
C TRP A 400 -8.67 11.83 0.36
N ARG A 401 -8.55 13.03 -0.19
CA ARG A 401 -9.19 13.56 -1.39
C ARG A 401 -8.38 14.75 -1.91
N LEU A 402 -8.69 15.21 -3.12
CA LEU A 402 -8.21 16.51 -3.59
C LEU A 402 -8.68 17.63 -2.64
N GLY A 403 -7.86 18.66 -2.49
CA GLY A 403 -7.98 19.75 -1.52
C GLY A 403 -7.24 19.49 -0.21
N LEU A 404 -6.72 18.28 0.00
CA LEU A 404 -5.94 17.89 1.20
C LEU A 404 -4.56 17.33 0.87
N ILE A 405 -4.38 16.72 -0.31
CA ILE A 405 -3.16 15.98 -0.65
C ILE A 405 -1.89 16.84 -0.57
N GLY A 406 -1.92 18.06 -1.08
CA GLY A 406 -0.76 18.94 -1.19
C GLY A 406 0.30 18.45 -2.19
N GLU A 407 1.17 19.36 -2.63
CA GLU A 407 2.15 19.11 -3.70
C GLU A 407 3.18 18.03 -3.32
N ASP A 408 3.73 18.08 -2.11
CA ASP A 408 4.75 17.13 -1.65
C ASP A 408 4.23 15.69 -1.61
N THR A 409 2.98 15.50 -1.17
CA THR A 409 2.36 14.18 -1.12
C THR A 409 2.03 13.69 -2.52
N MET A 410 1.49 14.56 -3.40
CA MET A 410 1.22 14.19 -4.79
C MET A 410 2.50 13.76 -5.52
N ALA A 411 3.62 14.46 -5.31
CA ALA A 411 4.91 14.08 -5.85
C ALA A 411 5.41 12.70 -5.37
N GLN A 412 4.93 12.19 -4.22
CA GLN A 412 5.21 10.81 -3.79
C GLN A 412 4.25 9.80 -4.40
N VAL A 413 2.99 10.18 -4.64
CA VAL A 413 2.03 9.37 -5.39
C VAL A 413 2.55 9.11 -6.81
N GLU A 414 3.00 10.15 -7.51
CA GLU A 414 3.57 10.04 -8.87
C GLU A 414 4.84 9.17 -8.92
N LYS A 415 5.62 9.14 -7.83
CA LYS A 415 6.80 8.25 -7.71
C LYS A 415 6.43 6.80 -7.40
N SER A 416 5.17 6.53 -7.04
CA SER A 416 4.71 5.22 -6.58
C SER A 416 3.76 4.56 -7.58
N ILE A 417 2.96 5.35 -8.30
CA ILE A 417 1.91 4.92 -9.21
C ILE A 417 2.13 5.54 -10.58
N MET A 418 1.95 4.74 -11.62
CA MET A 418 1.69 5.21 -12.98
C MET A 418 0.22 4.89 -13.28
N PRO A 419 -0.63 5.89 -13.61
CA PRO A 419 -2.00 5.63 -14.06
C PRO A 419 -2.03 4.71 -15.28
N LEU A 420 -3.17 4.07 -15.52
CA LEU A 420 -3.37 3.11 -16.63
C LEU A 420 -3.69 3.78 -17.97
N LYS A 421 -4.25 4.98 -17.94
CA LYS A 421 -4.71 5.72 -19.13
C LYS A 421 -3.62 6.18 -20.09
#